data_AF-A0A1C4TP50-F1
#
_entry.id   AF-A0A1C4TP50-F1
#
_cell.length_a   1.000
_cell.length_b   1.000
_cell.length_c   1.000
_cell.angle_alpha   90.00
_cell.angle_beta   90.00
_cell.angle_gamma   90.00
#
_symmetry.space_group_name_H-M   'P 1'
#
loop_
_entity.id
_entity.type
_entity.pdbx_description
1 polymer ?
#
loop_
_entity_poly.entity_id
_entity_poly.type
_entity_poly.pdbx_seq_one_letter_code
_entity_poly.pdbx_strand_id
1 'polypeptide(L)'
;QVGAKQPTVAANWLTDVDGEEIPAGAAAVHGISTEKAHAEGVDLRLAVEEILGALTQVILSGIPVVAMNARYDLTLLDREAQRYGFQPLADAIVIDPFVIDKQVDRYRSGKRTLTALCQHYDVRLDAAHSADADAVAACRVAWRQATRYPQLATMTLDELHAAQIGWAAEQAASLQEHFRQTRPDAVVEGAWPLIPRQREMTS
;
A
#
# COMPACT_ATOMS: atom_id res chain seq x y z
N GLN A 1 -6.44 -1.40 13.91
CA GLN A 1 -7.79 -1.43 13.32
C GLN A 1 -8.41 -0.04 13.45
N VAL A 2 -9.07 0.47 12.42
CA VAL A 2 -9.88 1.69 12.52
C VAL A 2 -11.34 1.34 12.20
N GLY A 3 -12.24 1.54 13.15
CA GLY A 3 -13.65 1.17 13.01
C GLY A 3 -14.23 0.61 14.31
N ALA A 4 -15.57 0.55 14.38
CA ALA A 4 -16.32 -0.11 15.46
C ALA A 4 -16.11 0.43 16.90
N LYS A 5 -15.67 1.70 17.08
CA LYS A 5 -15.36 2.31 18.40
C LYS A 5 -14.25 1.60 19.19
N GLN A 6 -13.44 0.76 18.54
CA GLN A 6 -12.27 0.17 19.18
C GLN A 6 -11.06 1.12 19.08
N PRO A 7 -10.17 1.11 20.08
CA PRO A 7 -8.94 1.90 20.01
C PRO A 7 -8.06 1.40 18.87
N THR A 8 -7.48 2.34 18.12
CA THR A 8 -6.49 2.01 17.10
C THR A 8 -5.23 1.52 17.79
N VAL A 9 -4.88 0.25 17.58
CA VAL A 9 -3.55 -0.28 17.87
C VAL A 9 -2.67 -0.02 16.64
N ALA A 10 -1.54 0.65 16.85
CA ALA A 10 -0.50 0.87 15.86
C ALA A 10 0.78 0.16 16.29
N ALA A 11 1.50 -0.41 15.33
CA ALA A 11 2.83 -0.95 15.51
C ALA A 11 3.73 -0.31 14.45
N ASN A 12 4.90 0.15 14.87
CA ASN A 12 5.83 0.89 14.03
C ASN A 12 7.23 0.29 14.20
N TRP A 13 7.93 0.16 13.08
CA TRP A 13 9.31 -0.28 13.03
C TRP A 13 10.15 0.79 12.34
N LEU A 14 11.25 1.18 12.97
CA LEU A 14 12.35 1.88 12.32
C LEU A 14 13.42 0.82 12.06
N THR A 15 13.86 0.68 10.82
CA THR A 15 14.82 -0.38 10.44
C THR A 15 16.13 0.21 9.96
N ASP A 16 17.23 -0.43 10.34
CA ASP A 16 18.51 -0.29 9.63
C ASP A 16 18.52 -1.29 8.46
N VAL A 17 18.66 -0.77 7.23
CA VAL A 17 18.64 -1.57 5.99
C VAL A 17 20.06 -2.01 5.67
N ASP A 18 20.65 -2.80 6.56
CA ASP A 18 22.01 -3.34 6.42
C ASP A 18 23.11 -2.27 6.20
N GLY A 19 22.94 -1.06 6.75
CA GLY A 19 23.91 0.01 6.56
C GLY A 19 23.74 0.83 5.27
N GLU A 20 22.66 0.61 4.50
CA GLU A 20 22.37 1.39 3.29
C GLU A 20 21.97 2.84 3.60
N GLU A 21 22.40 3.76 2.74
CA GLU A 21 22.07 5.18 2.88
C GLU A 21 20.65 5.49 2.41
N ILE A 22 19.92 6.28 3.21
CA ILE A 22 18.58 6.77 2.83
C ILE A 22 18.74 7.94 1.85
N PRO A 23 18.13 7.89 0.66
CA PRO A 23 18.19 9.01 -0.29
C PRO A 23 17.64 10.30 0.31
N ALA A 24 18.32 11.43 0.08
CA ALA A 24 17.95 12.72 0.65
C ALA A 24 16.49 13.14 0.39
N GLY A 25 15.93 12.77 -0.77
CA GLY A 25 14.52 12.98 -1.09
C GLY A 25 13.56 12.20 -0.19
N ALA A 26 13.88 10.95 0.15
CA ALA A 26 13.08 10.13 1.06
C ALA A 26 13.19 10.65 2.50
N ALA A 27 14.40 11.01 2.93
CA ALA A 27 14.62 11.62 4.26
C ALA A 27 13.86 12.94 4.42
N ALA A 28 13.81 13.79 3.38
CA ALA A 28 13.07 15.05 3.40
C ALA A 28 11.55 14.86 3.49
N VAL A 29 11.02 13.77 2.92
CA VAL A 29 9.59 13.45 3.00
C VAL A 29 9.24 12.83 4.36
N HIS A 30 10.00 11.84 4.82
CA HIS A 30 9.63 11.02 5.98
C HIS A 30 10.29 11.46 7.30
N GLY A 31 11.24 12.39 7.26
CA GLY A 31 11.94 12.88 8.45
C GLY A 31 12.88 11.86 9.11
N ILE A 32 13.16 10.74 8.43
CA ILE A 32 14.09 9.70 8.88
C ILE A 32 15.41 9.88 8.14
N SER A 33 16.46 10.23 8.88
CA SER A 33 17.82 10.32 8.33
C SER A 33 18.54 8.98 8.41
N THR A 34 19.56 8.80 7.57
CA THR A 34 20.47 7.65 7.59
C THR A 34 21.08 7.45 8.98
N GLU A 35 21.54 8.53 9.62
CA GLU A 35 22.15 8.48 10.95
C GLU A 35 21.17 7.99 12.01
N LYS A 36 19.90 8.43 11.93
CA LYS A 36 18.86 7.98 12.84
C LYS A 36 18.53 6.50 12.61
N ALA A 37 18.40 6.07 11.35
CA ALA A 37 18.12 4.68 11.02
C ALA A 37 19.23 3.74 11.52
N HIS A 38 20.50 4.08 11.34
CA HIS A 38 21.60 3.24 11.86
C HIS A 38 21.71 3.27 13.39
N ALA A 39 21.39 4.39 14.04
CA ALA A 39 21.53 4.52 15.48
C ALA A 39 20.37 3.89 16.28
N GLU A 40 19.14 4.00 15.76
CA GLU A 40 17.91 3.62 16.48
C GLU A 40 17.13 2.49 15.79
N GLY A 41 17.52 2.10 14.57
CA GLY A 41 16.84 1.08 13.80
C GLY A 41 17.03 -0.32 14.35
N VAL A 42 15.98 -1.13 14.25
CA VAL A 42 16.05 -2.57 14.47
C VAL A 42 16.56 -3.27 13.21
N ASP A 43 17.02 -4.50 13.40
CA ASP A 43 17.38 -5.40 12.31
C ASP A 43 16.20 -5.59 11.33
N LEU A 44 16.47 -5.41 10.03
CA LEU A 44 15.44 -5.49 8.99
C LEU A 44 14.81 -6.88 8.91
N ARG A 45 15.59 -7.95 9.08
CA ARG A 45 15.05 -9.32 9.06
C ARG A 45 14.04 -9.52 10.19
N LEU A 46 14.34 -9.04 11.39
CA LEU A 46 13.42 -9.09 12.53
C LEU A 46 12.14 -8.29 12.26
N ALA A 47 12.25 -7.06 11.75
CA ALA A 47 11.09 -6.25 11.43
C ALA A 47 10.19 -6.90 10.38
N VAL A 48 10.77 -7.51 9.34
CA VAL A 48 10.03 -8.23 8.30
C VAL A 48 9.30 -9.44 8.89
N GLU A 49 9.94 -10.22 9.77
CA GLU A 49 9.31 -11.34 10.46
C GLU A 49 8.10 -10.90 11.30
N GLU A 50 8.26 -9.83 12.09
CA GLU A 50 7.19 -9.31 12.94
C GLU A 50 6.02 -8.73 12.12
N ILE A 51 6.30 -8.02 11.03
CA ILE A 51 5.28 -7.48 10.11
C ILE A 51 4.52 -8.62 9.44
N LEU A 52 5.21 -9.63 8.91
CA LEU A 52 4.59 -10.80 8.30
C LEU A 52 3.70 -11.54 9.30
N GLY A 53 4.20 -11.75 10.52
CA GLY A 53 3.44 -12.38 11.61
C GLY A 53 2.17 -11.61 11.95
N ALA A 54 2.29 -10.30 12.16
CA ALA A 54 1.16 -9.44 12.50
C ALA A 54 0.09 -9.42 11.39
N LEU A 55 0.51 -9.24 10.13
CA LEU A 55 -0.41 -9.23 8.99
C LEU A 55 -1.07 -10.59 8.78
N THR A 56 -0.34 -11.69 8.94
CA THR A 56 -0.90 -13.05 8.85
C THR A 56 -2.01 -13.26 9.88
N GLN A 57 -1.82 -12.81 11.13
CA GLN A 57 -2.87 -12.90 12.15
C GLN A 57 -4.12 -12.11 11.78
N VAL A 58 -3.95 -10.91 11.22
CA VAL A 58 -5.05 -10.05 10.75
C VAL A 58 -5.81 -10.73 9.61
N ILE A 59 -5.09 -11.27 8.62
CA ILE A 59 -5.66 -11.96 7.45
C ILE A 59 -6.43 -13.21 7.89
N LEU A 60 -5.85 -14.06 8.74
CA LEU A 60 -6.51 -15.27 9.25
C LEU A 60 -7.73 -14.97 10.11
N SER A 61 -7.83 -13.76 10.66
CA SER A 61 -9.01 -13.28 11.39
C SER A 61 -10.11 -12.73 10.47
N GLY A 62 -9.94 -12.81 9.14
CA GLY A 62 -10.89 -12.32 8.15
C GLY A 62 -10.94 -10.79 8.01
N ILE A 63 -9.91 -10.09 8.48
CA ILE A 63 -9.83 -8.63 8.42
C ILE A 63 -9.05 -8.23 7.16
N PRO A 64 -9.60 -7.34 6.31
CA PRO A 64 -8.91 -6.91 5.10
C PRO A 64 -7.70 -6.02 5.42
N VAL A 65 -6.68 -6.10 4.57
CA VAL A 65 -5.52 -5.21 4.61
C VAL A 65 -5.84 -3.97 3.78
N VAL A 66 -5.67 -2.78 4.37
CA VAL A 66 -5.81 -1.52 3.63
C VAL A 66 -4.43 -0.90 3.43
N ALA A 67 -4.06 -0.64 2.19
CA ALA A 67 -2.79 0.00 1.85
C ALA A 67 -2.97 0.95 0.65
N MET A 68 -2.38 2.14 0.73
CA MET A 68 -2.43 3.13 -0.34
C MET A 68 -1.37 2.78 -1.38
N ASN A 69 -1.77 2.52 -2.64
CA ASN A 69 -0.86 1.98 -3.66
C ASN A 69 -0.26 0.62 -3.23
N ALA A 70 -1.15 -0.29 -2.80
CA ALA A 70 -0.83 -1.56 -2.13
C ALA A 70 0.17 -2.44 -2.90
N ARG A 71 0.20 -2.32 -4.24
CA ARG A 71 1.20 -2.98 -5.11
C ARG A 71 2.61 -2.79 -4.59
N TYR A 72 2.95 -1.57 -4.19
CA TYR A 72 4.29 -1.24 -3.76
C TYR A 72 4.63 -1.96 -2.45
N ASP A 73 3.83 -1.74 -1.40
CA ASP A 73 4.11 -2.26 -0.06
C ASP A 73 4.11 -3.79 -0.02
N LEU A 74 3.13 -4.43 -0.67
CA LEU A 74 3.04 -5.90 -0.66
C LEU A 74 4.13 -6.55 -1.50
N THR A 75 4.55 -5.91 -2.61
CA THR A 75 5.68 -6.42 -3.39
C THR A 75 6.99 -6.26 -2.62
N LEU A 76 7.21 -5.12 -1.96
CA LEU A 76 8.39 -4.91 -1.12
C LEU A 76 8.45 -5.98 -0.03
N LEU A 77 7.36 -6.19 0.70
CA LEU A 77 7.29 -7.19 1.76
C LEU A 77 7.51 -8.62 1.23
N ASP A 78 6.94 -8.97 0.07
CA ASP A 78 7.17 -10.29 -0.55
C ASP A 78 8.63 -10.51 -0.97
N ARG A 79 9.32 -9.46 -1.44
CA ARG A 79 10.74 -9.52 -1.80
C ARG A 79 11.62 -9.65 -0.57
N GLU A 80 11.34 -8.93 0.51
CA GLU A 80 12.08 -9.08 1.77
C GLU A 80 11.79 -10.43 2.43
N ALA A 81 10.55 -10.93 2.38
CA ALA A 81 10.23 -12.29 2.82
C ALA A 81 11.06 -13.33 2.06
N GLN A 82 11.17 -13.19 0.73
CA GLN A 82 12.02 -14.05 -0.08
C GLN A 82 13.50 -13.93 0.31
N ARG A 83 14.01 -12.70 0.48
CA ARG A 83 15.39 -12.40 0.83
C ARG A 83 15.83 -13.13 2.12
N TYR A 84 14.96 -13.17 3.12
CA TYR A 84 15.27 -13.80 4.41
C TYR A 84 14.80 -15.25 4.55
N GLY A 85 14.18 -15.82 3.51
CA GLY A 85 13.68 -17.19 3.52
C GLY A 85 12.37 -17.38 4.31
N PHE A 86 11.61 -16.31 4.51
CA PHE A 86 10.30 -16.37 5.14
C PHE A 86 9.20 -16.78 4.14
N GLN A 87 8.11 -17.31 4.68
CA GLN A 87 6.92 -17.57 3.88
C GLN A 87 6.27 -16.24 3.46
N PRO A 88 5.74 -16.14 2.23
CA PRO A 88 4.99 -14.97 1.82
C PRO A 88 3.69 -14.84 2.63
N LEU A 89 3.08 -13.64 2.60
CA LEU A 89 1.74 -13.46 3.15
C LEU A 89 0.75 -14.41 2.48
N ALA A 90 -0.19 -14.92 3.28
CA ALA A 90 -1.35 -15.64 2.76
C ALA A 90 -2.20 -14.74 1.85
N ASP A 91 -3.03 -15.35 1.01
CA ASP A 91 -3.96 -14.63 0.15
C ASP A 91 -4.85 -13.69 0.99
N ALA A 92 -4.59 -12.39 0.84
CA ALA A 92 -5.21 -11.35 1.63
C ALA A 92 -6.26 -10.61 0.80
N ILE A 93 -7.40 -10.31 1.43
CA ILE A 93 -8.33 -9.32 0.90
C ILE A 93 -7.71 -7.94 1.10
N VAL A 94 -7.32 -7.31 -0.01
CA VAL A 94 -6.69 -5.99 -0.04
C VAL A 94 -7.67 -4.91 -0.50
N ILE A 95 -7.69 -3.78 0.20
CA ILE A 95 -8.43 -2.57 -0.17
C ILE A 95 -7.43 -1.43 -0.38
N ASP A 96 -7.41 -0.87 -1.59
CA ASP A 96 -6.50 0.20 -1.99
C ASP A 96 -7.28 1.47 -2.36
N PRO A 97 -7.25 2.48 -1.48
CA PRO A 97 -7.94 3.75 -1.73
C PRO A 97 -7.54 4.43 -3.04
N PHE A 98 -6.31 4.21 -3.54
CA PHE A 98 -5.82 4.79 -4.79
C PHE A 98 -6.56 4.22 -6.00
N VAL A 99 -6.70 2.90 -6.05
CA VAL A 99 -7.35 2.18 -7.14
C VAL A 99 -8.84 2.51 -7.14
N ILE A 100 -9.46 2.50 -5.95
CA ILE A 100 -10.87 2.87 -5.77
C ILE A 100 -11.12 4.30 -6.24
N ASP A 101 -10.30 5.26 -5.81
CA ASP A 101 -10.44 6.68 -6.16
C ASP A 101 -10.45 6.91 -7.67
N LYS A 102 -9.50 6.29 -8.38
CA LYS A 102 -9.42 6.35 -9.84
C LYS A 102 -10.60 5.71 -10.54
N GLN A 103 -11.26 4.75 -9.91
CA GLN A 103 -12.44 4.13 -10.50
C GLN A 103 -13.69 5.00 -10.30
N VAL A 104 -13.95 5.40 -9.06
CA VAL A 104 -15.20 6.09 -8.69
C VAL A 104 -15.20 7.58 -9.08
N ASP A 105 -14.03 8.18 -9.25
CA ASP A 105 -13.86 9.56 -9.69
C ASP A 105 -12.72 9.67 -10.72
N ARG A 106 -12.90 8.98 -11.85
CA ARG A 106 -11.88 8.83 -12.91
C ARG A 106 -11.36 10.15 -13.47
N TYR A 107 -12.23 11.13 -13.66
CA TYR A 107 -11.89 12.40 -14.31
C TYR A 107 -11.55 13.52 -13.33
N ARG A 108 -11.39 13.22 -12.03
CA ARG A 108 -11.00 14.24 -11.06
C ARG A 108 -9.67 14.88 -11.42
N SER A 109 -9.66 16.21 -11.39
CA SER A 109 -8.45 17.01 -11.43
C SER A 109 -7.65 16.91 -10.13
N GLY A 110 -6.37 17.25 -10.19
CA GLY A 110 -5.49 17.27 -9.04
C GLY A 110 -4.78 15.95 -8.74
N LYS A 111 -3.96 15.98 -7.68
CA LYS A 111 -3.12 14.85 -7.27
C LYS A 111 -3.97 13.75 -6.61
N ARG A 112 -3.41 12.54 -6.61
CA ARG A 112 -3.96 11.34 -5.94
C ARG A 112 -2.99 10.81 -4.88
N THR A 113 -2.20 11.70 -4.28
CA THR A 113 -1.40 11.37 -3.09
C THR A 113 -2.33 11.17 -1.90
N LEU A 114 -1.89 10.45 -0.87
CA LEU A 114 -2.68 10.24 0.34
C LEU A 114 -3.17 11.56 0.95
N THR A 115 -2.31 12.58 1.04
CA THR A 115 -2.68 13.92 1.51
C THR A 115 -3.81 14.54 0.67
N ALA A 116 -3.75 14.41 -0.66
CA ALA A 116 -4.78 14.94 -1.55
C ALA A 116 -6.10 14.17 -1.42
N LEU A 117 -6.05 12.84 -1.23
CA LEU A 117 -7.24 12.05 -0.95
C LEU A 117 -7.83 12.39 0.42
N CYS A 118 -7.01 12.60 1.44
CA CYS A 118 -7.49 13.02 2.75
C CYS A 118 -8.26 14.34 2.68
N GLN A 119 -7.73 15.32 1.94
CA GLN A 119 -8.43 16.59 1.68
C GLN A 119 -9.72 16.37 0.89
N HIS A 120 -9.71 15.52 -0.14
CA HIS A 120 -10.86 15.29 -1.00
C HIS A 120 -12.02 14.56 -0.30
N TYR A 121 -11.71 13.70 0.67
CA TYR A 121 -12.68 12.89 1.42
C TYR A 121 -12.94 13.39 2.84
N ASP A 122 -12.52 14.61 3.18
CA ASP A 122 -12.68 15.22 4.50
C ASP A 122 -12.18 14.29 5.63
N VAL A 123 -10.98 13.74 5.45
CA VAL A 123 -10.25 12.91 6.41
C VAL A 123 -9.14 13.74 7.03
N ARG A 124 -9.10 13.73 8.36
CA ARG A 124 -8.02 14.35 9.13
C ARG A 124 -6.76 13.50 9.06
N LEU A 125 -5.67 14.11 8.58
CA LEU A 125 -4.31 13.59 8.60
C LEU A 125 -3.54 14.33 9.70
N ASP A 126 -3.43 13.71 10.87
CA ASP A 126 -2.66 14.25 12.00
C ASP A 126 -1.19 13.85 11.81
N ALA A 127 -0.27 14.83 11.81
CA ALA A 127 1.16 14.65 11.52
C ALA A 127 1.43 13.87 10.21
N ALA A 128 1.34 14.57 9.07
CA ALA A 128 1.74 13.99 7.79
C ALA A 128 3.16 13.41 7.88
N HIS A 129 3.36 12.22 7.30
CA HIS A 129 4.64 11.53 7.08
C HIS A 129 5.15 10.52 8.12
N SER A 130 4.36 10.17 9.15
CA SER A 130 4.61 8.95 9.94
C SER A 130 3.82 7.76 9.41
N ALA A 131 4.41 6.56 9.42
CA ALA A 131 3.82 5.36 8.83
C ALA A 131 2.47 4.98 9.46
N ASP A 132 2.33 5.14 10.78
CA ASP A 132 1.08 4.92 11.50
C ASP A 132 -0.02 5.91 11.12
N ALA A 133 0.30 7.20 11.04
CA ALA A 133 -0.64 8.24 10.64
C ALA A 133 -1.13 8.00 9.21
N ASP A 134 -0.23 7.66 8.30
CA ASP A 134 -0.55 7.36 6.91
C ASP A 134 -1.41 6.09 6.78
N ALA A 135 -1.10 5.01 7.54
CA ALA A 135 -1.91 3.79 7.56
C ALA A 135 -3.34 4.05 8.08
N VAL A 136 -3.46 4.81 9.18
CA VAL A 136 -4.76 5.22 9.73
C VAL A 136 -5.53 6.07 8.74
N ALA A 137 -4.87 7.01 8.07
CA ALA A 137 -5.48 7.87 7.07
C ALA A 137 -5.96 7.09 5.85
N ALA A 138 -5.17 6.14 5.33
CA ALA A 138 -5.56 5.27 4.21
C ALA A 138 -6.84 4.49 4.56
N CYS A 139 -6.92 3.92 5.75
CA CYS A 139 -8.11 3.22 6.21
C CYS A 139 -9.33 4.15 6.36
N ARG A 140 -9.14 5.37 6.88
CA ARG A 140 -10.22 6.37 6.97
C ARG A 140 -10.71 6.81 5.59
N VAL A 141 -9.81 6.94 4.61
CA VAL A 141 -10.16 7.26 3.22
C VAL A 141 -10.96 6.12 2.61
N ALA A 142 -10.53 4.86 2.75
CA ALA A 142 -11.30 3.70 2.26
C ALA A 142 -12.72 3.68 2.85
N TRP A 143 -12.84 3.93 4.16
CA TRP A 143 -14.15 4.02 4.82
C TRP A 143 -14.99 5.16 4.23
N ARG A 144 -14.43 6.35 4.04
CA ARG A 144 -15.13 7.49 3.43
C ARG A 144 -15.58 7.18 2.00
N GLN A 145 -14.75 6.54 1.19
CA GLN A 145 -15.11 6.10 -0.16
C GLN A 145 -16.32 5.18 -0.12
N ALA A 146 -16.31 4.15 0.73
CA ALA A 146 -17.44 3.24 0.89
C ALA A 146 -18.74 3.95 1.33
N THR A 147 -18.64 4.97 2.21
CA THR A 147 -19.82 5.75 2.63
C THR A 147 -20.33 6.74 1.59
N ARG A 148 -19.45 7.25 0.72
CA ARG A 148 -19.78 8.28 -0.27
C ARG A 148 -20.31 7.69 -1.58
N TYR A 149 -19.87 6.48 -1.93
CA TYR A 149 -20.21 5.82 -3.19
C TYR A 149 -20.99 4.53 -2.92
N PRO A 150 -22.34 4.56 -3.03
CA PRO A 150 -23.19 3.42 -2.69
C PRO A 150 -22.84 2.12 -3.43
N GLN A 151 -22.34 2.21 -4.66
CA GLN A 151 -21.92 1.05 -5.45
C GLN A 151 -20.76 0.27 -4.82
N LEU A 152 -19.92 0.92 -3.99
CA LEU A 152 -18.88 0.21 -3.23
C LEU A 152 -19.48 -0.49 -2.02
N ALA A 153 -20.46 0.12 -1.37
CA ALA A 153 -21.12 -0.44 -0.19
C ALA A 153 -22.00 -1.67 -0.50
N THR A 154 -22.40 -1.85 -1.77
CA THR A 154 -23.13 -3.04 -2.22
C THR A 154 -22.24 -4.25 -2.50
N MET A 155 -20.92 -4.06 -2.57
CA MET A 155 -19.96 -5.15 -2.78
C MET A 155 -19.56 -5.75 -1.43
N THR A 156 -19.44 -7.07 -1.40
CA THR A 156 -18.68 -7.77 -0.36
C THR A 156 -17.19 -7.40 -0.45
N LEU A 157 -16.42 -7.69 0.61
CA LEU A 157 -14.99 -7.39 0.60
C LEU A 157 -14.24 -8.20 -0.48
N ASP A 158 -14.63 -9.45 -0.71
CA ASP A 158 -14.09 -10.30 -1.79
C ASP A 158 -14.41 -9.72 -3.17
N GLU A 159 -15.65 -9.29 -3.40
CA GLU A 159 -16.05 -8.66 -4.66
C GLU A 159 -15.32 -7.34 -4.89
N LEU A 160 -15.16 -6.52 -3.85
CA LEU A 160 -14.43 -5.26 -3.94
C LEU A 160 -12.94 -5.50 -4.22
N HIS A 161 -12.34 -6.51 -3.60
CA HIS A 161 -10.98 -6.93 -3.91
C HIS A 161 -10.84 -7.39 -5.36
N ALA A 162 -11.71 -8.29 -5.81
CA ALA A 162 -11.69 -8.80 -7.18
C ALA A 162 -11.92 -7.68 -8.22
N ALA A 163 -12.81 -6.74 -7.93
CA ALA A 163 -13.05 -5.58 -8.79
C ALA A 163 -11.81 -4.68 -8.91
N GLN A 164 -11.10 -4.45 -7.80
CA GLN A 164 -9.85 -3.69 -7.81
C GLN A 164 -8.75 -4.33 -8.66
N ILE A 165 -8.69 -5.67 -8.77
CA ILE A 165 -7.75 -6.35 -9.69
C ILE A 165 -8.02 -5.89 -11.14
N GLY A 166 -9.28 -5.91 -11.57
CA GLY A 166 -9.67 -5.44 -12.90
C GLY A 166 -9.39 -3.95 -13.10
N TRP A 167 -9.79 -3.11 -12.14
CA TRP A 167 -9.58 -1.67 -12.22
C TRP A 167 -8.09 -1.31 -12.28
N ALA A 168 -7.24 -1.95 -11.47
CA ALA A 168 -5.81 -1.70 -11.48
C ALA A 168 -5.17 -2.06 -12.83
N ALA A 169 -5.59 -3.18 -13.44
CA ALA A 169 -5.13 -3.58 -14.77
C ALA A 169 -5.54 -2.57 -15.85
N GLU A 170 -6.80 -2.11 -15.85
CA GLU A 170 -7.29 -1.09 -16.78
C GLU A 170 -6.56 0.25 -16.60
N GLN A 171 -6.35 0.66 -15.35
CA GLN A 171 -5.64 1.90 -15.01
C GLN A 171 -4.17 1.83 -15.47
N ALA A 172 -3.51 0.69 -15.31
CA ALA A 172 -2.14 0.47 -15.80
C ALA A 172 -2.08 0.51 -17.32
N ALA A 173 -3.00 -0.17 -18.01
CA ALA A 173 -3.08 -0.16 -19.48
C ALA A 173 -3.31 1.25 -20.03
N SER A 174 -4.23 2.02 -19.43
CA SER A 174 -4.49 3.40 -19.83
C SER A 174 -3.28 4.31 -19.59
N LEU A 175 -2.53 4.10 -18.51
CA LEU A 175 -1.30 4.86 -18.23
C LEU A 175 -0.19 4.49 -19.21
N GLN A 176 -0.05 3.21 -19.55
CA GLN A 176 0.90 2.73 -20.54
C GLN A 176 0.66 3.37 -21.91
N GLU A 177 -0.60 3.38 -22.36
CA GLU A 177 -0.98 4.00 -23.63
C GLU A 177 -0.61 5.49 -23.64
N HIS A 178 -0.88 6.20 -22.55
CA HIS A 178 -0.49 7.60 -22.42
C HIS A 178 1.03 7.78 -22.49
N PHE A 179 1.83 6.95 -21.81
CA PHE A 179 3.29 7.03 -21.90
C PHE A 179 3.82 6.69 -23.30
N ARG A 180 3.18 5.78 -24.02
CA ARG A 180 3.59 5.40 -25.39
C ARG A 180 3.44 6.51 -26.42
N GLN A 181 2.68 7.55 -26.12
CA GLN A 181 2.63 8.77 -26.92
C GLN A 181 3.99 9.48 -27.00
N THR A 182 4.84 9.34 -25.97
CA THR A 182 6.18 9.96 -25.93
C THR A 182 7.32 8.95 -25.82
N ARG A 183 7.05 7.74 -25.29
CA ARG A 183 8.00 6.65 -25.10
C ARG A 183 7.39 5.34 -25.59
N PRO A 184 7.49 5.00 -26.89
CA PRO A 184 6.77 3.87 -27.50
C PRO A 184 7.00 2.51 -26.85
N ASP A 185 8.16 2.33 -26.21
CA ASP A 185 8.60 1.14 -25.49
C ASP A 185 8.17 1.11 -24.01
N ALA A 186 7.45 2.13 -23.53
CA ALA A 186 6.98 2.18 -22.15
C ALA A 186 6.13 0.95 -21.81
N VAL A 187 6.46 0.33 -20.67
CA VAL A 187 5.70 -0.74 -20.04
C VAL A 187 5.27 -0.28 -18.66
N VAL A 188 3.99 -0.49 -18.33
CA VAL A 188 3.45 -0.24 -17.00
C VAL A 188 2.95 -1.57 -16.45
N GLU A 189 3.45 -1.94 -15.28
CA GLU A 189 3.01 -3.14 -14.58
C GLU A 189 1.49 -3.11 -14.32
N GLY A 190 0.80 -4.20 -14.65
CA GLY A 190 -0.64 -4.37 -14.48
C GLY A 190 -1.01 -5.18 -13.23
N ALA A 191 -0.11 -6.02 -12.72
CA ALA A 191 -0.36 -6.91 -11.60
C ALA A 191 -0.69 -6.14 -10.32
N TRP A 192 -1.74 -6.54 -9.62
CA TRP A 192 -2.18 -5.97 -8.34
C TRP A 192 -2.92 -7.07 -7.56
N PRO A 193 -2.83 -7.13 -6.22
CA PRO A 193 -2.14 -6.19 -5.32
C PRO A 193 -0.66 -6.51 -5.12
N LEU A 194 -0.15 -7.55 -5.78
CA LEU A 194 1.23 -8.01 -5.67
C LEU A 194 1.79 -8.22 -7.08
N ILE A 195 3.04 -7.85 -7.31
CA ILE A 195 3.77 -8.24 -8.52
C ILE A 195 4.31 -9.68 -8.28
N PRO A 196 3.86 -10.68 -9.06
CA PRO A 196 4.33 -12.04 -8.89
C PRO A 196 5.85 -12.13 -8.99
N ARG A 197 6.45 -13.02 -8.21
CA ARG A 197 7.87 -13.34 -8.36
C ARG A 197 8.11 -13.80 -9.79
N GLN A 198 9.16 -13.27 -10.43
CA GLN A 198 9.57 -13.77 -11.72
C GLN A 198 10.01 -15.22 -11.54
N ARG A 199 9.39 -16.15 -12.27
CA ARG A 199 9.84 -17.54 -12.28
C ARG A 199 11.23 -17.53 -12.90
N GLU A 200 12.25 -17.96 -12.15
CA GLU A 200 13.53 -18.29 -12.76
C GLU A 200 13.26 -19.36 -13.83
N MET A 201 13.53 -19.02 -15.08
CA MET A 201 13.54 -20.01 -16.15
C MET A 201 14.74 -20.91 -15.88
N THR A 202 14.53 -21.99 -15.13
CA THR A 202 15.49 -23.08 -15.05
C THR A 202 15.69 -23.60 -16.48
N SER A 203 16.82 -23.22 -17.09
CA SER A 203 17.31 -23.78 -18.36
C SER A 203 17.96 -25.14 -18.12
#